data_AF-S3YEM2-F1
#
_entry.id   AF-S3YEM2-F1
#
_cell.length_a   1.000
_cell.length_b   1.000
_cell.length_c   1.000
_cell.angle_alpha   90.00
_cell.angle_beta   90.00
_cell.angle_gamma   90.00
#
_symmetry.space_group_name_H-M   'P 1'
#
loop_
_entity.id
_entity.type
_entity.pdbx_description
1 polymer ?
#
loop_
_entity_poly.entity_id
_entity_poly.type
_entity_poly.pdbx_seq_one_letter_code
_entity_poly.pdbx_strand_id
1 'polypeptide(L)'
;MKKIYNLWILALILIGAGACTSEVDDVFDQSAANRINQSIAEYQEVLRSAGNGWVLNYYPAATKAYGGYTMLIRFHKEGTADVSCDLFQPDKVSTGAYDMVNSAGPMLTFSTYNEIFHFFSEPSNALGIGEDGMGMEGDSDFLILSCTSDEVVLKGKKTGNKMIMHPLPENVAWEDYLQSVKQITNEAYPAAYEVVIDGVIQYTVTQRYRKFILENADGSQVNLPFHYTPEGISFDEPLSLATLDVKELRWEQGSMSFTDDKVTIRARELPKTYSRYEKYIGEYFFVYYQGNTMLPVTLEEELFNESYLMKGLPFDMRIRYNAVAGSISLEYQMLPDGIVLVPWTLQGGGYLSQTQGVGMEGYMEEKAAPNPGDSHLEDVTQTVILQDNGMWGKFLCDSFVAIDNNTGKDVLQLAYVTGFFRTFTQQAASK
;
A
#
# COMPACT_ATOMS: atom_id res chain seq x y z
N MET A 1 -72.91 47.79 5.89
CA MET A 1 -71.85 47.05 5.14
C MET A 1 -70.79 46.41 6.05
N LYS A 2 -70.37 47.01 7.18
CA LYS A 2 -69.32 46.42 8.07
C LYS A 2 -69.66 45.09 8.79
N LYS A 3 -70.95 44.75 9.00
CA LYS A 3 -71.35 43.52 9.72
C LYS A 3 -71.34 42.24 8.86
N ILE A 4 -71.43 42.37 7.53
CA ILE A 4 -71.38 41.22 6.60
C ILE A 4 -69.93 40.79 6.37
N TYR A 5 -68.98 41.72 6.22
CA TYR A 5 -67.56 41.36 6.07
C TYR A 5 -66.99 40.59 7.27
N ASN A 6 -67.43 40.90 8.51
CA ASN A 6 -67.00 40.15 9.70
C ASN A 6 -67.49 38.70 9.71
N LEU A 7 -68.67 38.40 9.12
CA LEU A 7 -69.18 37.03 9.02
C LEU A 7 -68.43 36.21 7.96
N TRP A 8 -68.04 36.85 6.84
CA TRP A 8 -67.22 36.20 5.81
C TRP A 8 -65.76 35.96 6.27
N ILE A 9 -65.19 36.87 7.07
CA ILE A 9 -63.86 36.69 7.65
C ILE A 9 -63.86 35.58 8.72
N LEU A 10 -64.91 35.48 9.54
CA LEU A 10 -65.04 34.40 10.53
C LEU A 10 -65.22 33.03 9.85
N ALA A 11 -65.97 32.97 8.76
CA ALA A 11 -66.13 31.75 7.95
C ALA A 11 -64.84 31.33 7.25
N LEU A 12 -64.01 32.28 6.78
CA LEU A 12 -62.71 31.98 6.16
C LEU A 12 -61.69 31.43 7.19
N ILE A 13 -61.71 31.92 8.43
CA ILE A 13 -60.83 31.45 9.52
C ILE A 13 -61.22 30.02 9.96
N LEU A 14 -62.52 29.69 9.97
CA LEU A 14 -63.01 28.34 10.30
C LEU A 14 -62.68 27.30 9.22
N ILE A 15 -62.61 27.69 7.94
CA ILE A 15 -62.21 26.80 6.83
C ILE A 15 -60.69 26.61 6.78
N GLY A 16 -59.90 27.61 7.22
CA GLY A 16 -58.44 27.51 7.32
C GLY A 16 -57.92 26.61 8.44
N ALA A 17 -58.70 26.39 9.51
CA ALA A 17 -58.32 25.52 10.63
C ALA A 17 -58.40 24.02 10.30
N GLY A 18 -59.09 23.62 9.23
CA GLY A 18 -59.15 22.23 8.76
C GLY A 18 -58.09 21.85 7.72
N ALA A 19 -57.30 22.81 7.22
CA ALA A 19 -56.29 22.58 6.18
C ALA A 19 -54.88 22.29 6.75
N CYS A 20 -54.74 22.20 8.07
CA CYS A 20 -53.47 21.93 8.76
C CYS A 20 -53.50 20.64 9.58
N THR A 21 -54.31 19.66 9.18
CA THR A 21 -54.08 18.26 9.54
C THR A 21 -53.52 17.57 8.31
N SER A 22 -52.23 17.77 8.07
CA SER A 22 -51.48 16.79 7.29
C SER A 22 -51.39 15.53 8.15
N GLU A 23 -52.41 14.67 8.09
CA GLU A 23 -52.19 13.25 8.32
C GLU A 23 -51.29 12.79 7.16
N VAL A 24 -49.99 13.05 7.31
CA VAL A 24 -48.99 12.32 6.56
C VAL A 24 -49.06 10.94 7.20
N ASP A 25 -49.69 10.00 6.51
CA ASP A 25 -49.55 8.58 6.87
C ASP A 25 -48.05 8.34 7.05
N ASP A 26 -47.67 7.92 8.25
CA ASP A 26 -46.27 7.62 8.54
C ASP A 26 -45.84 6.54 7.55
N VAL A 27 -44.89 6.86 6.66
CA VAL A 27 -44.45 5.93 5.59
C VAL A 27 -43.89 4.64 6.19
N PHE A 28 -43.61 4.63 7.50
CA PHE A 28 -43.07 3.52 8.25
C PHE A 28 -43.77 3.37 9.61
N ASP A 29 -44.08 2.14 9.99
CA ASP A 29 -44.76 1.81 11.26
C ASP A 29 -43.91 2.04 12.53
N GLN A 30 -42.61 2.33 12.37
CA GLN A 30 -41.67 2.55 13.48
C GLN A 30 -40.92 3.87 13.32
N SER A 31 -40.47 4.47 14.44
CA SER A 31 -39.61 5.66 14.41
C SER A 31 -38.28 5.39 13.68
N ALA A 32 -37.69 6.42 13.07
CA ALA A 32 -36.39 6.29 12.42
C ALA A 32 -35.28 5.76 13.35
N ALA A 33 -35.31 6.15 14.63
CA ALA A 33 -34.37 5.67 15.64
C ALA A 33 -34.54 4.16 15.92
N ASN A 34 -35.79 3.68 16.03
CA ASN A 34 -36.06 2.26 16.27
C ASN A 34 -35.61 1.40 15.09
N ARG A 35 -35.88 1.85 13.85
CA ARG A 35 -35.46 1.14 12.63
C ARG A 35 -33.94 1.01 12.53
N ILE A 36 -33.20 2.07 12.86
CA ILE A 36 -31.74 2.05 12.82
C ILE A 36 -31.20 1.11 13.91
N ASN A 37 -31.72 1.17 15.14
CA ASN A 37 -31.29 0.27 16.21
C ASN A 37 -31.58 -1.21 15.87
N GLN A 38 -32.71 -1.49 15.24
CA GLN A 38 -33.03 -2.82 14.73
C GLN A 38 -32.02 -3.25 13.65
N SER A 39 -31.73 -2.37 12.67
CA SER A 39 -30.74 -2.67 11.62
C SER A 39 -29.34 -2.92 12.19
N ILE A 40 -28.92 -2.14 13.18
CA ILE A 40 -27.64 -2.34 13.89
C ILE A 40 -27.60 -3.73 14.53
N ALA A 41 -28.65 -4.13 15.26
CA ALA A 41 -28.71 -5.45 15.89
C ALA A 41 -28.68 -6.58 14.85
N GLU A 42 -29.46 -6.46 13.77
CA GLU A 42 -29.48 -7.44 12.67
C GLU A 42 -28.10 -7.55 11.98
N TYR A 43 -27.46 -6.41 11.70
CA TYR A 43 -26.15 -6.39 11.04
C TYR A 43 -25.04 -6.95 11.94
N GLN A 44 -25.11 -6.71 13.25
CA GLN A 44 -24.21 -7.35 14.20
C GLN A 44 -24.35 -8.87 14.18
N GLU A 45 -25.57 -9.42 14.10
CA GLU A 45 -25.76 -10.86 13.97
C GLU A 45 -25.22 -11.39 12.65
N VAL A 46 -25.44 -10.70 11.53
CA VAL A 46 -24.90 -11.09 10.22
C VAL A 46 -23.37 -11.15 10.24
N LEU A 47 -22.71 -10.08 10.70
CA LEU A 47 -21.25 -10.00 10.78
C LEU A 47 -20.65 -11.14 11.60
N ARG A 48 -21.33 -11.53 12.69
CA ARG A 48 -20.92 -12.64 13.58
C ARG A 48 -21.32 -14.03 13.08
N SER A 49 -22.18 -14.13 12.08
CA SER A 49 -22.68 -15.42 11.58
C SER A 49 -21.69 -16.11 10.64
N ALA A 50 -20.79 -15.35 10.00
CA ALA A 50 -19.64 -15.90 9.28
C ALA A 50 -18.58 -16.38 10.28
N GLY A 51 -18.62 -17.67 10.65
CA GLY A 51 -17.77 -18.26 11.69
C GLY A 51 -16.28 -18.18 11.39
N ASN A 52 -15.91 -18.40 10.12
CA ASN A 52 -14.54 -18.23 9.64
C ASN A 52 -14.20 -16.79 9.21
N GLY A 53 -15.11 -15.85 9.43
CA GLY A 53 -14.93 -14.43 9.13
C GLY A 53 -15.17 -14.06 7.66
N TRP A 54 -14.70 -12.87 7.31
CA TRP A 54 -14.95 -12.17 6.07
C TRP A 54 -13.65 -11.82 5.36
N VAL A 55 -13.65 -11.87 4.04
CA VAL A 55 -12.61 -11.32 3.17
C VAL A 55 -13.05 -9.92 2.76
N LEU A 56 -12.30 -8.89 3.18
CA LEU A 56 -12.49 -7.49 2.79
C LEU A 56 -11.37 -7.08 1.83
N ASN A 57 -11.75 -6.50 0.70
CA ASN A 57 -10.79 -5.78 -0.16
C ASN A 57 -10.76 -4.30 0.24
N TYR A 58 -9.73 -3.94 0.99
CA TYR A 58 -9.57 -2.65 1.64
C TYR A 58 -8.76 -1.67 0.77
N TYR A 59 -9.30 -0.47 0.52
CA TYR A 59 -8.65 0.54 -0.32
C TYR A 59 -8.38 1.83 0.47
N PRO A 60 -7.14 2.08 0.92
CA PRO A 60 -6.77 3.33 1.58
C PRO A 60 -6.69 4.51 0.59
N ALA A 61 -6.91 5.72 1.12
CA ALA A 61 -7.05 6.99 0.40
C ALA A 61 -8.26 7.06 -0.56
N ALA A 62 -8.89 8.23 -0.64
CA ALA A 62 -10.05 8.46 -1.52
C ALA A 62 -9.76 8.22 -3.01
N THR A 63 -8.49 8.35 -3.41
CA THR A 63 -8.01 8.12 -4.79
C THR A 63 -7.56 6.68 -5.04
N LYS A 64 -7.60 5.81 -4.01
CA LYS A 64 -7.08 4.44 -4.05
C LYS A 64 -5.62 4.40 -4.49
N ALA A 65 -4.84 5.42 -4.12
CA ALA A 65 -3.48 5.65 -4.60
C ALA A 65 -2.51 4.51 -4.30
N TYR A 66 -2.85 3.62 -3.38
CA TYR A 66 -2.03 2.49 -2.94
C TYR A 66 -2.57 1.13 -3.36
N GLY A 67 -3.70 1.07 -4.07
CA GLY A 67 -4.34 -0.19 -4.45
C GLY A 67 -5.11 -0.87 -3.30
N GLY A 68 -5.49 -2.15 -3.49
CA GLY A 68 -6.38 -2.90 -2.60
C GLY A 68 -5.67 -3.97 -1.78
N TYR A 69 -5.98 -4.02 -0.48
CA TYR A 69 -5.41 -4.94 0.51
C TYR A 69 -6.42 -5.96 0.98
N THR A 70 -6.08 -7.25 0.89
CA THR A 70 -7.00 -8.31 1.28
C THR A 70 -6.88 -8.54 2.77
N MET A 71 -7.91 -8.12 3.50
CA MET A 71 -8.03 -8.28 4.93
C MET A 71 -8.97 -9.44 5.27
N LEU A 72 -8.58 -10.26 6.23
CA LEU A 72 -9.45 -11.26 6.84
C LEU A 72 -9.95 -10.70 8.17
N ILE A 73 -11.27 -10.69 8.39
CA ILE A 73 -11.88 -10.09 9.58
C ILE A 73 -12.88 -11.07 10.19
N ARG A 74 -12.70 -11.43 11.46
CA ARG A 74 -13.65 -12.26 12.21
C ARG A 74 -14.19 -11.48 13.40
N PHE A 75 -15.51 -11.34 13.45
CA PHE A 75 -16.20 -10.61 14.51
C PHE A 75 -16.64 -11.54 15.63
N HIS A 76 -16.32 -11.17 16.86
CA HIS A 76 -16.64 -11.93 18.06
C HIS A 76 -17.84 -11.34 18.81
N LYS A 77 -18.47 -12.14 19.67
CA LYS A 77 -19.66 -11.74 20.44
C LYS A 77 -19.33 -10.74 21.55
N GLU A 78 -18.11 -10.81 22.07
CA GLU A 78 -17.53 -9.95 23.09
C GLU A 78 -17.16 -8.53 22.60
N GLY A 79 -17.46 -8.20 21.33
CA GLY A 79 -17.20 -6.86 20.78
C GLY A 79 -15.75 -6.67 20.30
N THR A 80 -15.04 -7.77 20.02
CA THR A 80 -13.70 -7.74 19.43
C THR A 80 -13.70 -8.33 18.02
N ALA A 81 -12.75 -7.92 17.19
CA ALA A 81 -12.52 -8.44 15.87
C ALA A 81 -11.06 -8.85 15.72
N ASP A 82 -10.83 -10.05 15.21
CA ASP A 82 -9.53 -10.47 14.72
C ASP A 82 -9.36 -9.97 13.29
N VAL A 83 -8.19 -9.45 12.99
CA VAL A 83 -7.83 -8.95 11.66
C VAL A 83 -6.52 -9.60 11.24
N SER A 84 -6.44 -10.01 9.98
CA SER A 84 -5.19 -10.32 9.28
C SER A 84 -5.19 -9.66 7.90
N CYS A 85 -4.03 -9.57 7.25
CA CYS A 85 -3.89 -8.89 5.97
C CYS A 85 -2.71 -9.47 5.20
N ASP A 86 -2.87 -9.59 3.88
CA ASP A 86 -1.86 -10.14 2.97
C ASP A 86 -0.60 -9.27 2.81
N LEU A 87 -0.59 -8.05 3.36
CA LEU A 87 0.62 -7.23 3.50
C LEU A 87 1.59 -7.76 4.57
N PHE A 88 1.09 -8.48 5.58
CA PHE A 88 1.88 -8.94 6.73
C PHE A 88 2.34 -10.40 6.56
N GLN A 89 2.89 -11.00 7.62
CA GLN A 89 3.12 -12.45 7.62
C GLN A 89 1.78 -13.20 7.65
N PRO A 90 1.62 -14.32 6.92
CA PRO A 90 0.33 -15.01 6.80
C PRO A 90 -0.30 -15.47 8.13
N ASP A 91 0.51 -15.70 9.17
CA ASP A 91 0.10 -16.11 10.51
C ASP A 91 -0.16 -14.91 11.46
N LYS A 92 0.15 -13.68 11.02
CA LYS A 92 0.00 -12.48 11.85
C LYS A 92 -1.46 -12.10 11.95
N VAL A 93 -1.97 -12.14 13.19
CA VAL A 93 -3.31 -11.71 13.56
C VAL A 93 -3.21 -10.63 14.64
N SER A 94 -4.05 -9.61 14.53
CA SER A 94 -4.21 -8.57 15.55
C SER A 94 -5.68 -8.48 15.94
N THR A 95 -5.96 -8.34 17.24
CA THR A 95 -7.32 -8.27 17.79
C THR A 95 -7.57 -6.88 18.36
N GLY A 96 -8.72 -6.29 18.03
CA GLY A 96 -9.15 -4.99 18.58
C GLY A 96 -10.66 -4.96 18.82
N ALA A 97 -11.16 -3.98 19.56
CA ALA A 97 -12.58 -3.75 19.73
C ALA A 97 -13.21 -3.19 18.44
N TYR A 98 -14.45 -3.62 18.19
CA TYR A 98 -15.31 -3.01 17.17
C TYR A 98 -16.67 -2.69 17.78
N ASP A 99 -17.30 -1.66 17.24
CA ASP A 99 -18.63 -1.21 17.61
C ASP A 99 -19.50 -0.99 16.39
N MET A 100 -20.81 -1.09 16.59
CA MET A 100 -21.81 -0.68 15.61
C MET A 100 -22.60 0.49 16.17
N VAL A 101 -22.41 1.67 15.59
CA VAL A 101 -23.01 2.93 16.06
C VAL A 101 -23.92 3.53 15.00
N ASN A 102 -24.85 4.39 15.43
CA ASN A 102 -25.62 5.21 14.50
C ASN A 102 -24.89 6.52 14.24
N SER A 103 -24.41 6.72 13.00
CA SER A 103 -23.82 7.97 12.55
C SER A 103 -24.20 8.22 11.09
N ALA A 104 -25.34 8.89 10.88
CA ALA A 104 -25.99 9.01 9.58
C ALA A 104 -26.31 7.66 8.90
N GLY A 105 -26.58 6.63 9.72
CA GLY A 105 -26.81 5.25 9.30
C GLY A 105 -26.04 4.26 10.19
N PRO A 106 -26.26 2.94 10.03
CA PRO A 106 -25.49 1.91 10.72
C PRO A 106 -24.02 1.96 10.32
N MET A 107 -23.14 2.21 11.27
CA MET A 107 -21.70 2.39 11.05
C MET A 107 -20.91 1.35 11.84
N LEU A 108 -20.04 0.61 11.15
CA LEU A 108 -19.04 -0.27 11.74
C LEU A 108 -17.79 0.55 12.04
N THR A 109 -17.34 0.53 13.29
CA THR A 109 -16.18 1.27 13.78
C THR A 109 -15.21 0.33 14.48
N PHE A 110 -13.93 0.39 14.12
CA PHE A 110 -12.85 -0.26 14.88
C PHE A 110 -12.36 0.71 15.97
N SER A 111 -12.83 0.51 17.20
CA SER A 111 -12.76 1.52 18.28
C SER A 111 -11.47 1.49 19.11
N THR A 112 -10.69 0.42 19.04
CA THR A 112 -9.35 0.36 19.64
C THR A 112 -8.27 0.05 18.63
N TYR A 113 -7.02 0.40 18.95
CA TYR A 113 -5.88 0.15 18.09
C TYR A 113 -5.71 -1.34 17.75
N ASN A 114 -5.86 -1.67 16.46
CA ASN A 114 -5.43 -2.90 15.83
C ASN A 114 -4.25 -2.60 14.89
N GLU A 115 -3.10 -3.24 15.10
CA GLU A 115 -1.84 -2.89 14.40
C GLU A 115 -1.88 -3.16 12.89
N ILE A 116 -2.69 -4.13 12.44
CA ILE A 116 -2.83 -4.50 11.02
C ILE A 116 -3.80 -3.56 10.33
N PHE A 117 -4.95 -3.31 10.96
CA PHE A 117 -6.00 -2.48 10.40
C PHE A 117 -5.60 -1.00 10.36
N HIS A 118 -5.06 -0.48 11.47
CA HIS A 118 -4.69 0.94 11.59
C HIS A 118 -3.36 1.30 10.95
N PHE A 119 -2.58 0.32 10.49
CA PHE A 119 -1.34 0.56 9.75
C PHE A 119 -1.53 1.56 8.60
N PHE A 120 -2.64 1.44 7.85
CA PHE A 120 -2.95 2.31 6.71
C PHE A 120 -3.35 3.75 7.09
N SER A 121 -3.51 4.04 8.38
CA SER A 121 -3.90 5.37 8.89
C SER A 121 -2.95 5.85 9.98
N GLU A 122 -1.81 5.19 10.18
CA GLU A 122 -0.88 5.46 11.28
C GLU A 122 -0.21 6.84 11.10
N PRO A 123 -0.42 7.80 12.03
CA PRO A 123 0.13 9.14 11.91
C PRO A 123 1.65 9.18 11.96
N SER A 124 2.30 8.20 12.61
CA SER A 124 3.75 8.12 12.68
C SER A 124 4.40 7.95 11.32
N ASN A 125 3.65 7.42 10.34
CA ASN A 125 4.10 7.20 8.96
C ASN A 125 5.50 6.59 8.90
N ALA A 126 5.75 5.55 9.72
CA ALA A 126 7.11 5.07 9.96
C ALA A 126 7.87 4.76 8.67
N LEU A 127 7.19 4.22 7.65
CA LEU A 127 7.75 3.88 6.32
C LEU A 127 7.92 5.07 5.36
N GLY A 128 7.40 6.25 5.71
CA GLY A 128 7.37 7.41 4.80
C GLY A 128 6.44 7.21 3.60
N ILE A 129 5.38 6.41 3.74
CA ILE A 129 4.39 6.12 2.70
C ILE A 129 3.10 6.87 3.01
N GLY A 130 2.82 7.89 2.20
CA GLY A 130 1.73 8.82 2.42
C GLY A 130 2.20 10.09 3.11
N GLU A 131 1.29 10.80 3.76
CA GLU A 131 1.57 12.10 4.37
C GLU A 131 1.77 11.97 5.88
N ASP A 132 2.78 12.66 6.42
CA ASP A 132 3.05 12.67 7.85
C ASP A 132 1.82 13.18 8.63
N GLY A 133 1.48 12.48 9.71
CA GLY A 133 0.26 12.75 10.49
C GLY A 133 -1.02 12.16 9.90
N MET A 134 -1.02 11.71 8.64
CA MET A 134 -2.19 11.14 7.95
C MET A 134 -2.00 9.68 7.52
N GLY A 135 -0.76 9.21 7.42
CA GLY A 135 -0.40 7.89 6.90
C GLY A 135 -0.87 7.72 5.46
N MET A 136 -1.39 6.53 5.14
CA MET A 136 -1.97 6.22 3.82
C MET A 136 -3.45 6.62 3.72
N GLU A 137 -3.96 7.39 4.67
CA GLU A 137 -5.36 7.84 4.72
C GLU A 137 -6.41 6.72 4.77
N GLY A 138 -6.09 5.61 5.44
CA GLY A 138 -7.03 4.53 5.71
C GLY A 138 -8.29 4.96 6.50
N ASP A 139 -9.38 4.23 6.30
CA ASP A 139 -10.60 4.29 7.12
C ASP A 139 -10.54 3.33 8.32
N SER A 140 -11.13 3.76 9.45
CA SER A 140 -11.51 2.92 10.61
C SER A 140 -13.02 2.85 10.85
N ASP A 141 -13.77 3.65 10.10
CA ASP A 141 -15.21 3.82 10.22
C ASP A 141 -15.86 3.56 8.85
N PHE A 142 -16.87 2.70 8.82
CA PHE A 142 -17.54 2.28 7.59
C PHE A 142 -19.05 2.38 7.74
N LEU A 143 -19.68 3.15 6.88
CA LEU A 143 -21.13 3.10 6.72
C LEU A 143 -21.50 1.77 6.07
N ILE A 144 -22.39 1.00 6.69
CA ILE A 144 -22.93 -0.23 6.09
C ILE A 144 -24.08 0.17 5.15
N LEU A 145 -23.89 -0.09 3.86
CA LEU A 145 -24.89 0.17 2.80
C LEU A 145 -25.86 -0.99 2.64
N SER A 146 -25.39 -2.22 2.78
CA SER A 146 -26.19 -3.45 2.84
C SER A 146 -25.42 -4.53 3.60
N CYS A 147 -26.13 -5.45 4.25
CA CYS A 147 -25.54 -6.50 5.07
C CYS A 147 -26.40 -7.77 4.95
N THR A 148 -25.87 -8.81 4.34
CA THR A 148 -26.49 -10.13 4.19
C THR A 148 -25.46 -11.21 4.55
N SER A 149 -25.90 -12.48 4.65
CA SER A 149 -24.98 -13.61 4.88
C SER A 149 -23.96 -13.80 3.77
N ASP A 150 -24.26 -13.31 2.57
CA ASP A 150 -23.46 -13.58 1.36
C ASP A 150 -22.53 -12.39 1.03
N GLU A 151 -22.92 -11.18 1.44
CA GLU A 151 -22.20 -9.95 1.13
C GLU A 151 -22.49 -8.85 2.15
N VAL A 152 -21.46 -8.12 2.56
CA VAL A 152 -21.61 -6.84 3.27
C VAL A 152 -20.97 -5.73 2.47
N VAL A 153 -21.76 -4.72 2.13
CA VAL A 153 -21.30 -3.57 1.35
C VAL A 153 -21.04 -2.41 2.29
N LEU A 154 -19.80 -1.95 2.28
CA LEU A 154 -19.28 -0.89 3.13
C LEU A 154 -18.97 0.36 2.32
N LYS A 155 -19.02 1.52 2.98
CA LYS A 155 -18.46 2.78 2.48
C LYS A 155 -17.56 3.40 3.55
N GLY A 156 -16.29 3.59 3.23
CA GLY A 156 -15.34 4.30 4.09
C GLY A 156 -15.83 5.71 4.42
N LYS A 157 -15.80 6.09 5.69
CA LYS A 157 -16.27 7.40 6.15
C LYS A 157 -15.33 8.54 5.73
N LYS A 158 -14.02 8.30 5.77
CA LYS A 158 -12.97 9.26 5.38
C LYS A 158 -12.78 9.24 3.86
N THR A 159 -12.57 8.05 3.28
CA THR A 159 -12.23 7.94 1.86
C THR A 159 -13.44 8.05 0.94
N GLY A 160 -14.63 7.66 1.42
CA GLY A 160 -15.82 7.50 0.58
C GLY A 160 -15.78 6.26 -0.32
N ASN A 161 -14.70 5.46 -0.28
CA ASN A 161 -14.55 4.26 -1.10
C ASN A 161 -15.61 3.22 -0.74
N LYS A 162 -16.27 2.65 -1.76
CA LYS A 162 -17.14 1.49 -1.61
C LYS A 162 -16.27 0.23 -1.55
N MET A 163 -16.48 -0.60 -0.54
CA MET A 163 -15.75 -1.85 -0.32
C MET A 163 -16.74 -2.96 -0.02
N ILE A 164 -16.36 -4.19 -0.35
CA ILE A 164 -17.25 -5.35 -0.23
C ILE A 164 -16.55 -6.42 0.61
N MET A 165 -17.31 -7.01 1.53
CA MET A 165 -16.91 -8.20 2.27
C MET A 165 -17.68 -9.41 1.78
N HIS A 166 -16.98 -10.53 1.60
CA HIS A 166 -17.57 -11.83 1.33
C HIS A 166 -17.17 -12.83 2.43
N PRO A 167 -18.03 -13.79 2.80
CA PRO A 167 -17.69 -14.78 3.82
C PRO A 167 -16.53 -15.67 3.33
N LEU A 168 -15.54 -15.89 4.19
CA LEU A 168 -14.48 -16.86 3.93
C LEU A 168 -15.04 -18.28 4.15
N PRO A 169 -14.89 -19.23 3.21
CA PRO A 169 -15.38 -20.60 3.40
C PRO A 169 -14.80 -21.27 4.66
N GLU A 170 -15.64 -21.98 5.42
CA GLU A 170 -15.27 -22.63 6.70
C GLU A 170 -14.11 -23.63 6.60
N ASN A 171 -13.85 -24.16 5.41
CA ASN A 171 -12.78 -25.13 5.15
C ASN A 171 -11.44 -24.51 4.72
N VAL A 172 -11.32 -23.17 4.75
CA VAL A 172 -10.12 -22.44 4.34
C VAL A 172 -9.45 -21.84 5.57
N ALA A 173 -8.21 -22.24 5.87
CA ALA A 173 -7.45 -21.60 6.93
C ALA A 173 -6.98 -20.19 6.47
N TRP A 174 -7.00 -19.23 7.39
CA TRP A 174 -6.54 -17.86 7.12
C TRP A 174 -5.10 -17.82 6.59
N GLU A 175 -4.21 -18.58 7.24
CA GLU A 175 -2.80 -18.65 6.87
C GLU A 175 -2.62 -19.20 5.44
N ASP A 176 -3.30 -20.29 5.08
CA ASP A 176 -3.24 -20.88 3.73
C ASP A 176 -3.76 -19.91 2.66
N TYR A 177 -4.85 -19.20 2.97
CA TYR A 177 -5.42 -18.21 2.06
C TYR A 177 -4.43 -17.06 1.81
N LEU A 178 -3.90 -16.45 2.87
CA LEU A 178 -2.95 -15.35 2.76
C LEU A 178 -1.61 -15.79 2.18
N GLN A 179 -1.17 -17.01 2.44
CA GLN A 179 0.02 -17.59 1.83
C GLN A 179 -0.15 -17.73 0.31
N SER A 180 -1.33 -18.14 -0.15
CA SER A 180 -1.64 -18.24 -1.58
C SER A 180 -1.62 -16.87 -2.26
N VAL A 181 -2.20 -15.84 -1.63
CA VAL A 181 -2.14 -14.45 -2.12
C VAL A 181 -0.70 -13.92 -2.15
N LYS A 182 0.10 -14.20 -1.11
CA LYS A 182 1.50 -13.78 -1.00
C LYS A 182 2.39 -14.50 -2.02
N GLN A 183 2.07 -15.75 -2.37
CA GLN A 183 2.76 -16.49 -3.43
C GLN A 183 2.66 -15.74 -4.77
N ILE A 184 1.44 -15.34 -5.18
CA ILE A 184 1.25 -14.56 -6.41
C ILE A 184 2.04 -13.25 -6.35
N THR A 185 1.99 -12.54 -5.22
CA THR A 185 2.73 -11.29 -5.03
C THR A 185 4.24 -11.48 -5.20
N ASN A 186 4.80 -12.60 -4.73
CA ASN A 186 6.24 -12.91 -4.81
C ASN A 186 6.69 -13.42 -6.19
N GLU A 187 5.78 -14.04 -6.94
CA GLU A 187 6.01 -14.55 -8.28
C GLU A 187 5.84 -13.47 -9.36
N ALA A 188 4.94 -12.50 -9.13
CA ALA A 188 4.60 -11.43 -10.07
C ALA A 188 5.61 -10.27 -10.09
N TYR A 189 6.88 -10.59 -10.38
CA TYR A 189 7.93 -9.62 -10.72
C TYR A 189 8.15 -9.60 -12.24
N PRO A 190 8.68 -8.51 -12.86
CA PRO A 190 9.04 -7.20 -12.31
C PRO A 190 7.86 -6.23 -12.17
N ALA A 191 8.12 -5.00 -11.73
CA ALA A 191 7.15 -3.91 -11.69
C ALA A 191 6.88 -3.25 -13.07
N ALA A 192 7.10 -3.96 -14.18
CA ALA A 192 7.12 -3.39 -15.52
C ALA A 192 6.45 -4.35 -16.52
N TYR A 193 5.34 -3.91 -17.12
CA TYR A 193 4.48 -4.76 -17.94
C TYR A 193 4.06 -4.11 -19.26
N GLU A 194 3.63 -4.95 -20.19
CA GLU A 194 2.94 -4.60 -21.43
C GLU A 194 1.51 -5.14 -21.37
N VAL A 195 0.53 -4.33 -21.77
CA VAL A 195 -0.86 -4.75 -21.92
C VAL A 195 -1.10 -5.13 -23.37
N VAL A 196 -1.44 -6.38 -23.60
CA VAL A 196 -1.69 -6.98 -24.91
C VAL A 196 -3.18 -7.28 -25.05
N ILE A 197 -3.77 -6.79 -26.15
CA ILE A 197 -5.17 -7.03 -26.54
C ILE A 197 -5.16 -7.47 -28.00
N ASP A 198 -5.85 -8.57 -28.32
CA ASP A 198 -5.88 -9.17 -29.66
C ASP A 198 -4.47 -9.41 -30.27
N GLY A 199 -3.50 -9.76 -29.42
CA GLY A 199 -2.11 -10.01 -29.82
C GLY A 199 -1.27 -8.75 -30.13
N VAL A 200 -1.82 -7.54 -29.89
CA VAL A 200 -1.14 -6.26 -30.10
C VAL A 200 -0.85 -5.60 -28.76
N ILE A 201 0.37 -5.10 -28.57
CA ILE A 201 0.73 -4.28 -27.41
C ILE A 201 0.00 -2.93 -27.54
N GLN A 202 -0.90 -2.66 -26.61
CA GLN A 202 -1.68 -1.41 -26.57
C GLN A 202 -1.06 -0.39 -25.62
N TYR A 203 -0.56 -0.85 -24.47
CA TYR A 203 -0.05 0.01 -23.41
C TYR A 203 1.20 -0.56 -22.75
N THR A 204 2.02 0.32 -22.19
CA THR A 204 3.02 -0.05 -21.19
C THR A 204 2.54 0.43 -19.82
N VAL A 205 2.70 -0.39 -18.81
CA VAL A 205 2.33 -0.04 -17.44
C VAL A 205 3.46 -0.35 -16.48
N THR A 206 3.62 0.46 -15.46
CA THR A 206 4.45 0.12 -14.29
C THR A 206 3.55 -0.24 -13.13
N GLN A 207 4.00 -1.16 -12.29
CA GLN A 207 3.32 -1.48 -11.05
C GLN A 207 3.98 -0.70 -9.92
N ARG A 208 3.17 -0.14 -9.03
CA ARG A 208 3.63 0.39 -7.75
C ARG A 208 2.57 0.13 -6.70
N TYR A 209 2.95 -0.41 -5.55
CA TYR A 209 2.00 -0.98 -4.61
C TYR A 209 1.07 -2.00 -5.32
N ARG A 210 -0.24 -1.88 -5.15
CA ARG A 210 -1.25 -2.76 -5.77
C ARG A 210 -2.09 -2.03 -6.82
N LYS A 211 -1.38 -1.31 -7.68
CA LYS A 211 -1.97 -0.66 -8.86
C LYS A 211 -1.02 -0.72 -10.03
N PHE A 212 -1.59 -0.78 -11.23
CA PHE A 212 -0.87 -0.44 -12.45
C PHE A 212 -1.01 1.05 -12.73
N ILE A 213 0.08 1.66 -13.18
CA ILE A 213 0.15 3.04 -13.63
C ILE A 213 0.31 2.97 -15.15
N LEU A 214 -0.76 3.31 -15.85
CA LEU A 214 -0.77 3.42 -17.30
C LEU A 214 -0.39 4.85 -17.68
N GLU A 215 0.59 5.00 -18.55
CA GLU A 215 0.98 6.30 -19.12
C GLU A 215 0.47 6.40 -20.56
N ASN A 216 -0.36 7.41 -20.83
CA ASN A 216 -0.88 7.71 -22.15
C ASN A 216 0.18 8.44 -22.99
N ALA A 217 -0.01 8.46 -24.31
CA ALA A 217 0.90 9.14 -25.24
C ALA A 217 1.05 10.66 -25.00
N ASP A 218 0.08 11.27 -24.32
CA ASP A 218 0.12 12.69 -23.93
C ASP A 218 0.82 12.93 -22.56
N GLY A 219 1.34 11.87 -21.93
CA GLY A 219 1.98 11.88 -20.62
C GLY A 219 1.02 11.85 -19.43
N SER A 220 -0.30 11.82 -19.67
CA SER A 220 -1.27 11.64 -18.59
C SER A 220 -1.21 10.20 -18.03
N GLN A 221 -1.44 10.05 -16.73
CA GLN A 221 -1.39 8.74 -16.08
C GLN A 221 -2.76 8.33 -15.54
N VAL A 222 -3.07 7.03 -15.68
CA VAL A 222 -4.27 6.39 -15.14
C VAL A 222 -3.84 5.32 -14.14
N ASN A 223 -4.32 5.43 -12.90
CA ASN A 223 -4.12 4.42 -11.88
C ASN A 223 -5.20 3.34 -12.00
N LEU A 224 -4.78 2.09 -12.06
CA LEU A 224 -5.65 0.91 -12.12
C LEU A 224 -5.44 0.10 -10.84
N PRO A 225 -6.18 0.42 -9.75
CA PRO A 225 -6.06 -0.29 -8.49
C PRO A 225 -6.63 -1.70 -8.59
N PHE A 226 -5.93 -2.64 -7.97
CA PHE A 226 -6.33 -4.03 -7.85
C PHE A 226 -6.02 -4.55 -6.45
N HIS A 227 -6.53 -5.73 -6.13
CA HIS A 227 -6.04 -6.54 -5.03
C HIS A 227 -5.57 -7.89 -5.59
N TYR A 228 -4.63 -8.52 -4.91
CA TYR A 228 -4.23 -9.88 -5.24
C TYR A 228 -5.29 -10.87 -4.74
N THR A 229 -5.49 -11.93 -5.52
CA THR A 229 -6.30 -13.09 -5.15
C THR A 229 -5.39 -14.32 -5.09
N PRO A 230 -5.86 -15.46 -4.55
CA PRO A 230 -5.09 -16.71 -4.59
C PRO A 230 -4.72 -17.15 -6.03
N GLU A 231 -5.46 -16.70 -7.05
CA GLU A 231 -5.27 -17.08 -8.45
C GLU A 231 -4.62 -16.00 -9.31
N GLY A 232 -4.55 -14.74 -8.86
CA GLY A 232 -4.09 -13.62 -9.67
C GLY A 232 -4.42 -12.27 -9.08
N ILE A 233 -5.14 -11.44 -9.83
CA ILE A 233 -5.57 -10.09 -9.41
C ILE A 233 -7.03 -9.84 -9.77
N SER A 234 -7.68 -8.97 -9.00
CA SER A 234 -9.00 -8.45 -9.29
C SER A 234 -9.03 -6.93 -9.14
N PHE A 235 -9.48 -6.25 -10.19
CA PHE A 235 -9.57 -4.80 -10.24
C PHE A 235 -10.71 -4.30 -9.36
N ASP A 236 -10.57 -3.11 -8.79
CA ASP A 236 -11.62 -2.50 -7.98
C ASP A 236 -12.90 -2.21 -8.80
N GLU A 237 -12.74 -1.61 -9.98
CA GLU A 237 -13.77 -1.44 -10.99
C GLU A 237 -13.36 -2.20 -12.26
N PRO A 238 -14.32 -2.76 -13.03
CA PRO A 238 -14.00 -3.35 -14.32
C PRO A 238 -13.21 -2.36 -15.18
N LEU A 239 -12.05 -2.77 -15.66
CA LEU A 239 -11.22 -1.94 -16.51
C LEU A 239 -11.94 -1.68 -17.83
N SER A 240 -12.25 -0.43 -18.14
CA SER A 240 -12.68 -0.03 -19.49
C SER A 240 -11.46 0.18 -20.39
N LEU A 241 -10.76 -0.90 -20.74
CA LEU A 241 -9.72 -0.86 -21.77
C LEU A 241 -10.38 -1.08 -23.14
N ALA A 242 -10.42 -0.02 -23.95
CA ALA A 242 -11.18 0.03 -25.20
C ALA A 242 -12.68 -0.25 -25.00
N THR A 243 -13.14 -1.49 -25.23
CA THR A 243 -14.55 -1.93 -25.11
C THR A 243 -14.72 -3.21 -24.29
N LEU A 244 -13.68 -3.65 -23.58
CA LEU A 244 -13.71 -4.89 -22.80
C LEU A 244 -13.96 -4.55 -21.33
N ASP A 245 -14.86 -5.29 -20.68
CA ASP A 245 -15.01 -5.28 -19.22
C ASP A 245 -14.15 -6.40 -18.64
N VAL A 246 -13.01 -6.05 -18.04
CA VAL A 246 -12.10 -6.99 -17.39
C VAL A 246 -12.10 -6.71 -15.88
N LYS A 247 -12.50 -7.70 -15.10
CA LYS A 247 -12.54 -7.62 -13.63
C LYS A 247 -11.43 -8.42 -12.96
N GLU A 248 -11.12 -9.60 -13.47
CA GLU A 248 -10.16 -10.54 -12.89
C GLU A 248 -9.17 -11.01 -13.94
N LEU A 249 -7.92 -11.20 -13.54
CA LEU A 249 -6.89 -11.79 -14.39
C LEU A 249 -6.12 -12.84 -13.60
N ARG A 250 -5.94 -14.03 -14.18
CA ARG A 250 -5.21 -15.14 -13.57
C ARG A 250 -3.70 -14.96 -13.77
N TRP A 251 -2.91 -15.26 -12.74
CA TRP A 251 -1.46 -15.31 -12.86
C TRP A 251 -1.00 -16.59 -13.57
N GLU A 252 -0.13 -16.42 -14.57
CA GLU A 252 0.54 -17.48 -15.31
C GLU A 252 2.05 -17.36 -15.15
N GLN A 253 2.61 -18.14 -14.23
CA GLN A 253 4.04 -18.07 -13.88
C GLN A 253 4.95 -18.36 -15.07
N GLY A 254 4.60 -19.32 -15.93
CA GLY A 254 5.44 -19.72 -17.07
C GLY A 254 5.61 -18.63 -18.13
N SER A 255 4.61 -17.77 -18.31
CA SER A 255 4.64 -16.61 -19.22
C SER A 255 4.87 -15.29 -18.50
N MET A 256 4.99 -15.31 -17.16
CA MET A 256 5.04 -14.15 -16.29
C MET A 256 3.99 -13.09 -16.64
N SER A 257 2.72 -13.48 -16.59
CA SER A 257 1.62 -12.63 -17.04
C SER A 257 0.36 -12.81 -16.23
N PHE A 258 -0.41 -11.73 -16.07
CA PHE A 258 -1.81 -11.79 -15.69
C PHE A 258 -2.67 -11.87 -16.94
N THR A 259 -3.59 -12.83 -17.04
CA THR A 259 -4.36 -13.06 -18.27
C THR A 259 -5.81 -13.48 -18.02
N ASP A 260 -6.68 -13.09 -18.94
CA ASP A 260 -7.97 -13.74 -19.21
C ASP A 260 -8.06 -14.13 -20.70
N ASP A 261 -9.27 -14.32 -21.21
CA ASP A 261 -9.56 -14.65 -22.61
C ASP A 261 -9.36 -13.48 -23.60
N LYS A 262 -9.22 -12.24 -23.11
CA LYS A 262 -9.23 -11.01 -23.92
C LYS A 262 -7.98 -10.15 -23.74
N VAL A 263 -7.40 -10.14 -22.55
CA VAL A 263 -6.32 -9.24 -22.12
C VAL A 263 -5.21 -10.05 -21.46
N THR A 264 -3.98 -9.70 -21.81
CA THR A 264 -2.77 -10.20 -21.14
C THR A 264 -1.92 -9.02 -20.69
N ILE A 265 -1.63 -8.93 -19.38
CA ILE A 265 -0.64 -8.02 -18.80
C ILE A 265 0.63 -8.83 -18.57
N ARG A 266 1.59 -8.73 -19.49
CA ARG A 266 2.82 -9.54 -19.51
C ARG A 266 4.02 -8.75 -19.04
N ALA A 267 4.87 -9.34 -18.21
CA ALA A 267 6.13 -8.77 -17.79
C ALA A 267 7.00 -8.36 -19.00
N ARG A 268 7.63 -7.18 -18.90
CA ARG A 268 8.68 -6.76 -19.84
C ARG A 268 9.98 -7.50 -19.54
N GLU A 269 10.86 -7.52 -20.55
CA GLU A 269 12.21 -8.07 -20.37
C GLU A 269 12.95 -7.29 -19.27
N LEU A 270 13.57 -8.03 -18.35
CA LEU A 270 14.34 -7.47 -17.25
C LEU A 270 15.66 -6.87 -17.76
N PRO A 271 16.11 -5.73 -17.23
CA PRO A 271 17.47 -5.27 -17.42
C PRO A 271 18.49 -6.35 -17.03
N LYS A 272 19.62 -6.45 -17.73
CA LYS A 272 20.69 -7.40 -17.37
C LYS A 272 21.27 -7.17 -15.98
N THR A 273 21.16 -5.94 -15.48
CA THR A 273 21.60 -5.51 -14.14
C THR A 273 20.53 -5.72 -13.06
N TYR A 274 19.34 -6.21 -13.42
CA TYR A 274 18.23 -6.36 -12.50
C TYR A 274 18.56 -7.36 -11.40
N SER A 275 18.42 -6.92 -10.15
CA SER A 275 18.41 -7.79 -8.99
C SER A 275 17.12 -7.63 -8.22
N ARG A 276 16.53 -8.76 -7.81
CA ARG A 276 15.31 -8.76 -7.00
C ARG A 276 15.55 -8.15 -5.63
N TYR A 277 14.47 -7.68 -5.02
CA TYR A 277 14.48 -7.06 -3.70
C TYR A 277 15.17 -7.94 -2.65
N GLU A 278 14.89 -9.25 -2.61
CA GLU A 278 15.41 -10.15 -1.58
C GLU A 278 16.93 -10.34 -1.69
N LYS A 279 17.51 -10.09 -2.87
CA LYS A 279 18.95 -10.23 -3.10
C LYS A 279 19.77 -9.21 -2.32
N TYR A 280 19.20 -8.03 -2.04
CA TYR A 280 19.91 -6.97 -1.33
C TYR A 280 19.87 -7.12 0.20
N ILE A 281 18.96 -7.92 0.77
CA ILE A 281 18.81 -8.07 2.22
C ILE A 281 20.07 -8.70 2.83
N GLY A 282 20.52 -8.19 3.98
CA GLY A 282 21.57 -8.80 4.80
C GLY A 282 22.66 -7.84 5.25
N GLU A 283 23.78 -8.41 5.72
CA GLU A 283 24.91 -7.67 6.29
C GLU A 283 25.92 -7.27 5.21
N TYR A 284 26.42 -6.04 5.28
CA TYR A 284 27.39 -5.45 4.35
C TYR A 284 28.41 -4.58 5.09
N PHE A 285 29.48 -4.24 4.39
CA PHE A 285 30.26 -3.04 4.69
C PHE A 285 29.77 -1.89 3.79
N PHE A 286 29.38 -0.78 4.41
CA PHE A 286 29.17 0.50 3.75
C PHE A 286 30.50 1.23 3.60
N VAL A 287 30.81 1.68 2.39
CA VAL A 287 32.11 2.19 2.00
C VAL A 287 32.03 3.64 1.58
N TYR A 288 32.86 4.47 2.23
CA TYR A 288 32.98 5.90 1.92
C TYR A 288 34.42 6.38 2.10
N TYR A 289 34.64 7.68 1.92
CA TYR A 289 35.95 8.33 1.90
C TYR A 289 36.87 7.72 0.84
N GLN A 290 36.33 7.52 -0.37
CA GLN A 290 37.02 6.93 -1.52
C GLN A 290 37.57 5.53 -1.23
N GLY A 291 36.80 4.70 -0.52
CA GLY A 291 37.20 3.32 -0.18
C GLY A 291 37.97 3.17 1.13
N ASN A 292 38.36 4.25 1.78
CA ASN A 292 39.25 4.21 2.94
C ASN A 292 38.50 4.00 4.27
N THR A 293 37.17 4.14 4.30
CA THR A 293 36.38 3.86 5.50
C THR A 293 35.28 2.86 5.18
N MET A 294 35.18 1.84 6.04
CA MET A 294 34.22 0.77 5.95
C MET A 294 33.51 0.62 7.29
N LEU A 295 32.18 0.67 7.28
CA LEU A 295 31.36 0.48 8.46
C LEU A 295 30.41 -0.70 8.25
N PRO A 296 30.26 -1.61 9.23
CA PRO A 296 29.28 -2.67 9.13
C PRO A 296 27.88 -2.08 9.15
N VAL A 297 27.03 -2.50 8.21
CA VAL A 297 25.63 -2.12 8.12
C VAL A 297 24.78 -3.35 7.79
N THR A 298 23.49 -3.28 8.11
CA THR A 298 22.51 -4.31 7.74
C THR A 298 21.39 -3.66 6.96
N LEU A 299 21.01 -4.23 5.82
CA LEU A 299 19.80 -3.89 5.09
C LEU A 299 18.69 -4.85 5.50
N GLU A 300 17.73 -4.35 6.28
CA GLU A 300 16.54 -5.09 6.71
C GLU A 300 15.35 -4.81 5.79
N GLU A 301 14.49 -5.80 5.59
CA GLU A 301 13.28 -5.64 4.80
C GLU A 301 12.26 -4.68 5.46
N GLU A 302 11.58 -3.88 4.65
CA GLU A 302 10.38 -3.14 5.05
C GLU A 302 9.15 -3.64 4.28
N LEU A 303 7.95 -3.34 4.79
CA LEU A 303 6.71 -3.61 4.06
C LEU A 303 6.70 -2.86 2.72
N PHE A 304 5.93 -3.37 1.76
CA PHE A 304 5.83 -2.91 0.37
C PHE A 304 7.06 -3.14 -0.52
N ASN A 305 8.20 -3.56 0.03
CA ASN A 305 9.43 -3.78 -0.72
C ASN A 305 9.89 -2.54 -1.53
N GLU A 306 9.55 -1.33 -1.08
CA GLU A 306 9.95 -0.06 -1.72
C GLU A 306 11.30 0.45 -1.18
N SER A 307 11.75 -0.07 -0.04
CA SER A 307 13.00 0.31 0.62
C SER A 307 13.48 -0.75 1.61
N TYR A 308 14.73 -0.58 2.04
CA TYR A 308 15.32 -1.28 3.16
C TYR A 308 15.63 -0.29 4.27
N LEU A 309 15.47 -0.73 5.52
CA LEU A 309 16.00 -0.01 6.66
C LEU A 309 17.47 -0.39 6.84
N MET A 310 18.38 0.55 6.57
CA MET A 310 19.80 0.41 6.82
C MET A 310 20.13 0.76 8.26
N LYS A 311 20.64 -0.21 9.01
CA LYS A 311 21.13 -0.06 10.38
C LYS A 311 22.65 -0.11 10.45
N GLY A 312 23.23 0.39 11.55
CA GLY A 312 24.68 0.32 11.84
C GLY A 312 25.41 1.65 11.76
N LEU A 313 24.75 2.70 11.25
CA LEU A 313 25.20 4.08 11.37
C LEU A 313 24.57 4.74 12.61
N PRO A 314 25.00 5.97 13.00
CA PRO A 314 24.39 6.68 14.14
C PRO A 314 22.88 6.91 14.03
N PHE A 315 22.33 6.83 12.82
CA PHE A 315 20.91 6.91 12.52
C PHE A 315 20.58 5.82 11.51
N ASP A 316 19.40 5.20 11.67
CA ASP A 316 18.87 4.31 10.66
C ASP A 316 18.46 5.13 9.43
N MET A 317 18.78 4.63 8.23
CA MET A 317 18.53 5.32 6.97
C MET A 317 17.78 4.41 6.01
N ARG A 318 16.94 4.97 5.14
CA ARG A 318 16.32 4.20 4.07
C ARG A 318 17.17 4.15 2.82
N ILE A 319 17.27 2.95 2.30
CA ILE A 319 17.80 2.67 0.97
C ILE A 319 16.62 2.30 0.09
N ARG A 320 16.27 3.14 -0.88
CA ARG A 320 15.13 2.88 -1.77
C ARG A 320 15.45 1.72 -2.72
N TYR A 321 14.42 0.97 -3.10
CA TYR A 321 14.48 -0.06 -4.13
C TYR A 321 13.67 0.38 -5.34
N ASN A 322 14.28 0.29 -6.52
CA ASN A 322 13.60 0.55 -7.78
C ASN A 322 13.18 -0.79 -8.41
N ALA A 323 11.93 -1.17 -8.24
CA ALA A 323 11.41 -2.46 -8.72
C ALA A 323 11.32 -2.60 -10.26
N VAL A 324 11.48 -1.51 -11.00
CA VAL A 324 11.56 -1.54 -12.48
C VAL A 324 12.99 -1.84 -12.93
N ALA A 325 13.98 -1.19 -12.30
CA ALA A 325 15.38 -1.32 -12.67
C ALA A 325 16.11 -2.47 -11.94
N GLY A 326 15.60 -2.89 -10.79
CA GLY A 326 16.25 -3.84 -9.88
C GLY A 326 17.52 -3.24 -9.26
N SER A 327 17.48 -1.96 -8.90
CA SER A 327 18.56 -1.17 -8.30
C SER A 327 18.17 -0.68 -6.90
N ILE A 328 19.18 -0.19 -6.16
CA ILE A 328 18.97 0.48 -4.88
C ILE A 328 19.57 1.88 -4.88
N SER A 329 19.02 2.79 -4.07
CA SER A 329 19.48 4.17 -3.99
C SER A 329 19.50 4.74 -2.57
N LEU A 330 20.54 5.50 -2.27
CA LEU A 330 20.59 6.38 -1.09
C LEU A 330 20.28 7.79 -1.56
N GLU A 331 19.24 8.40 -0.99
CA GLU A 331 18.71 9.67 -1.49
C GLU A 331 18.41 10.63 -0.34
N TYR A 332 18.14 11.89 -0.68
CA TYR A 332 17.58 12.87 0.24
C TYR A 332 16.41 12.27 1.03
N GLN A 333 16.46 12.41 2.36
CA GLN A 333 15.43 11.88 3.23
C GLN A 333 15.42 12.58 4.60
N MET A 334 14.25 12.60 5.21
CA MET A 334 14.09 12.95 6.62
C MET A 334 14.43 11.74 7.47
N LEU A 335 15.18 11.96 8.54
CA LEU A 335 15.51 10.99 9.56
C LEU A 335 14.76 11.35 10.86
N PRO A 336 14.72 10.46 11.87
CA PRO A 336 14.12 10.76 13.17
C PRO A 336 14.68 12.03 13.83
N ASP A 337 13.94 12.55 14.81
CA ASP A 337 14.35 13.68 15.67
C ASP A 337 14.67 14.99 14.92
N GLY A 338 14.08 15.18 13.74
CA GLY A 338 14.27 16.40 12.94
C GLY A 338 15.62 16.45 12.21
N ILE A 339 16.30 15.31 12.09
CA ILE A 339 17.53 15.20 11.31
C ILE A 339 17.15 15.03 9.83
N VAL A 340 17.93 15.61 8.93
CA VAL A 340 17.77 15.46 7.49
C VAL A 340 19.07 14.98 6.87
N LEU A 341 19.00 13.92 6.05
CA LEU A 341 20.13 13.47 5.23
C LEU A 341 20.07 14.20 3.88
N VAL A 342 21.14 14.92 3.57
CA VAL A 342 21.21 15.86 2.46
C VAL A 342 22.30 15.42 1.48
N PRO A 343 21.95 15.19 0.20
CA PRO A 343 22.92 15.04 -0.88
C PRO A 343 23.89 16.21 -0.96
N TRP A 344 25.16 15.89 -1.14
CA TRP A 344 26.26 16.84 -1.12
C TRP A 344 27.20 16.60 -2.29
N THR A 345 27.63 17.70 -2.93
CA THR A 345 28.65 17.66 -3.98
C THR A 345 29.98 18.17 -3.43
N LEU A 346 30.83 17.26 -2.96
CA LEU A 346 32.15 17.61 -2.45
C LEU A 346 33.11 18.01 -3.58
N GLN A 347 33.08 17.28 -4.70
CA GLN A 347 33.89 17.62 -5.87
C GLN A 347 33.40 18.91 -6.56
N GLY A 348 32.11 19.23 -6.45
CA GLY A 348 31.44 20.32 -7.17
C GLY A 348 31.35 21.66 -6.43
N GLY A 349 32.14 21.88 -5.38
CA GLY A 349 32.18 23.16 -4.64
C GLY A 349 31.34 23.22 -3.36
N GLY A 350 30.85 22.08 -2.87
CA GLY A 350 30.25 21.96 -1.54
C GLY A 350 28.75 22.26 -1.45
N TYR A 351 28.03 22.32 -2.58
CA TYR A 351 26.59 22.57 -2.60
C TYR A 351 25.78 21.40 -2.02
N LEU A 352 24.63 21.72 -1.44
CA LEU A 352 23.70 20.78 -0.83
C LEU A 352 22.36 20.76 -1.59
N SER A 353 21.71 19.59 -1.66
CA SER A 353 20.37 19.45 -2.25
C SER A 353 19.35 18.98 -1.22
N GLN A 354 18.21 19.67 -1.13
CA GLN A 354 17.04 19.18 -0.38
C GLN A 354 15.94 18.69 -1.33
N THR A 355 16.29 18.41 -2.59
CA THR A 355 15.34 17.97 -3.60
C THR A 355 15.08 16.47 -3.45
N GLN A 356 13.81 16.11 -3.24
CA GLN A 356 13.35 14.72 -3.26
C GLN A 356 13.78 14.05 -4.57
N GLY A 357 14.31 12.83 -4.47
CA GLY A 357 14.82 12.08 -5.61
C GLY A 357 16.31 12.29 -5.89
N VAL A 358 16.96 13.30 -5.32
CA VAL A 358 18.40 13.51 -5.51
C VAL A 358 19.20 12.57 -4.62
N GLY A 359 20.20 11.90 -5.19
CA GLY A 359 21.06 10.98 -4.45
C GLY A 359 21.95 10.16 -5.36
N MET A 360 22.25 8.94 -4.92
CA MET A 360 23.09 7.99 -5.63
C MET A 360 22.35 6.64 -5.79
N GLU A 361 22.47 6.02 -6.96
CA GLU A 361 21.90 4.73 -7.33
C GLU A 361 23.01 3.71 -7.60
N GLY A 362 22.75 2.44 -7.33
CA GLY A 362 23.65 1.34 -7.67
C GLY A 362 22.92 0.04 -7.98
N TYR A 363 23.61 -0.81 -8.74
CA TYR A 363 23.14 -2.12 -9.16
C TYR A 363 24.00 -3.20 -8.50
N MET A 364 23.39 -4.34 -8.20
CA MET A 364 24.12 -5.48 -7.62
C MET A 364 25.02 -6.12 -8.68
N GLU A 365 26.31 -6.16 -8.40
CA GLU A 365 27.29 -6.98 -9.10
C GLU A 365 27.70 -8.16 -8.21
N GLU A 366 27.87 -9.33 -8.81
CA GLU A 366 28.29 -10.54 -8.12
C GLU A 366 29.49 -11.16 -8.82
N LYS A 367 30.52 -11.51 -8.04
CA LYS A 367 31.70 -12.21 -8.51
C LYS A 367 31.94 -13.41 -7.61
N ALA A 368 31.95 -14.60 -8.20
CA ALA A 368 32.31 -15.83 -7.52
C ALA A 368 33.74 -16.25 -7.91
N ALA A 369 34.51 -16.69 -6.92
CA ALA A 369 35.83 -17.28 -7.12
C ALA A 369 35.93 -18.62 -6.37
N PRO A 370 36.63 -19.63 -6.91
CA PRO A 370 36.83 -20.90 -6.19
C PRO A 370 37.44 -20.65 -4.81
N ASN A 371 36.85 -21.27 -3.78
CA ASN A 371 37.38 -21.13 -2.43
C ASN A 371 38.76 -21.85 -2.37
N PRO A 372 39.84 -21.18 -1.94
CA PRO A 372 41.17 -21.78 -1.91
C PRO A 372 41.29 -22.98 -0.96
N GLY A 373 40.40 -23.09 0.03
CA GLY A 373 40.37 -24.14 1.04
C GLY A 373 39.49 -25.35 0.69
N ASP A 374 38.52 -25.19 -0.22
CA ASP A 374 37.63 -26.28 -0.67
C ASP A 374 37.11 -26.02 -2.10
N SER A 375 37.45 -26.90 -3.04
CA SER A 375 37.03 -26.78 -4.45
C SER A 375 35.53 -26.99 -4.70
N HIS A 376 34.79 -27.49 -3.71
CA HIS A 376 33.32 -27.61 -3.78
C HIS A 376 32.61 -26.33 -3.33
N LEU A 377 33.35 -25.34 -2.83
CA LEU A 377 32.85 -24.07 -2.37
C LEU A 377 33.38 -22.93 -3.25
N GLU A 378 32.64 -21.84 -3.30
CA GLU A 378 33.06 -20.59 -3.91
C GLU A 378 32.87 -19.44 -2.92
N ASP A 379 33.83 -18.51 -2.94
CA ASP A 379 33.70 -17.23 -2.26
C ASP A 379 33.02 -16.26 -3.21
N VAL A 380 31.85 -15.78 -2.79
CA VAL A 380 31.03 -14.84 -3.54
C VAL A 380 31.20 -13.47 -2.93
N THR A 381 31.65 -12.51 -3.74
CA THR A 381 31.63 -11.10 -3.40
C THR A 381 30.48 -10.43 -4.15
N GLN A 382 29.58 -9.83 -3.38
CA GLN A 382 28.52 -8.98 -3.88
C GLN A 382 28.88 -7.53 -3.63
N THR A 383 28.71 -6.67 -4.63
CA THR A 383 29.08 -5.25 -4.57
C THR A 383 27.98 -4.42 -5.22
N VAL A 384 27.65 -3.31 -4.59
CA VAL A 384 26.81 -2.26 -5.16
C VAL A 384 27.64 -0.98 -5.19
N ILE A 385 28.04 -0.55 -6.38
CA ILE A 385 28.74 0.72 -6.56
C ILE A 385 27.68 1.80 -6.73
N LEU A 386 27.61 2.73 -5.78
CA LEU A 386 26.72 3.87 -5.85
C LEU A 386 27.33 4.96 -6.73
N GLN A 387 26.52 5.51 -7.64
CA GLN A 387 26.87 6.60 -8.54
C GLN A 387 25.76 7.64 -8.52
N ASP A 388 26.07 8.89 -8.86
CA ASP A 388 25.07 9.95 -9.00
C ASP A 388 23.89 9.47 -9.87
N ASN A 389 22.67 9.67 -9.39
CA ASN A 389 21.47 9.22 -10.09
C ASN A 389 20.98 10.21 -11.17
N GLY A 390 21.73 11.30 -11.43
CA GLY A 390 21.41 12.31 -12.43
C GLY A 390 20.28 13.28 -12.06
N MET A 391 19.58 13.07 -10.94
CA MET A 391 18.39 13.85 -10.59
C MET A 391 18.71 15.29 -10.18
N TRP A 392 19.96 15.57 -9.79
CA TRP A 392 20.40 16.93 -9.42
C TRP A 392 20.71 17.82 -10.66
N GLY A 393 20.71 17.23 -11.85
CA GLY A 393 20.96 17.91 -13.11
C GLY A 393 22.44 18.28 -13.28
N LYS A 394 22.79 19.54 -12.98
CA LYS A 394 24.15 20.07 -13.25
C LYS A 394 25.18 19.73 -12.18
N PHE A 395 24.74 19.31 -11.00
CA PHE A 395 25.60 18.92 -9.90
C PHE A 395 25.64 17.40 -9.80
N LEU A 396 26.75 16.87 -9.30
CA LEU A 396 26.94 15.46 -8.99
C LEU A 396 26.72 15.24 -7.50
N CYS A 397 25.91 14.26 -7.12
CA CYS A 397 25.91 13.71 -5.77
C CYS A 397 27.07 12.70 -5.61
N ASP A 398 28.02 13.01 -4.74
CA ASP A 398 29.12 12.09 -4.38
C ASP A 398 29.21 11.81 -2.88
N SER A 399 28.40 12.50 -2.07
CA SER A 399 28.51 12.54 -0.62
C SER A 399 27.15 12.84 0.01
N PHE A 400 27.04 12.60 1.32
CA PHE A 400 25.89 12.99 2.11
C PHE A 400 26.32 13.65 3.42
N VAL A 401 25.50 14.57 3.91
CA VAL A 401 25.62 15.13 5.26
C VAL A 401 24.27 15.01 5.97
N ALA A 402 24.27 14.52 7.20
CA ALA A 402 23.11 14.57 8.07
C ALA A 402 23.18 15.85 8.91
N ILE A 403 22.12 16.65 8.87
CA ILE A 403 22.02 17.94 9.55
C ILE A 403 20.85 17.89 10.53
N ASP A 404 21.07 18.30 11.77
CA ASP A 404 19.98 18.55 12.71
C ASP A 404 19.29 19.87 12.34
N ASN A 405 18.04 19.82 11.86
CA ASN A 405 17.32 21.01 11.42
C ASN A 405 17.05 22.02 12.54
N ASN A 406 17.07 21.59 13.82
CA ASN A 406 16.83 22.48 14.94
C ASN A 406 18.07 23.34 15.25
N THR A 407 19.26 22.77 15.09
CA THR A 407 20.53 23.42 15.46
C THR A 407 21.36 23.88 14.26
N GLY A 408 21.05 23.37 13.07
CA GLY A 408 21.83 23.58 11.84
C GLY A 408 23.21 22.91 11.87
N LYS A 409 23.46 21.99 12.80
CA LYS A 409 24.75 21.32 12.95
C LYS A 409 24.79 20.03 12.13
N ASP A 410 25.93 19.81 11.50
CA ASP A 410 26.29 18.51 10.94
C ASP A 410 26.43 17.49 12.07
N VAL A 411 25.69 16.40 11.97
CA VAL A 411 25.72 15.28 12.94
C VAL A 411 26.36 14.03 12.35
N LEU A 412 26.47 13.93 11.02
CA LEU A 412 27.20 12.87 10.31
C LEU A 412 27.63 13.39 8.94
N GLN A 413 28.84 13.02 8.50
CA GLN A 413 29.31 13.28 7.14
C GLN A 413 29.76 11.96 6.50
N LEU A 414 29.15 11.63 5.35
CA LEU A 414 29.49 10.51 4.50
C LEU A 414 30.13 11.08 3.22
N ALA A 415 31.41 11.44 3.30
CA ALA A 415 32.16 12.02 2.20
C ALA A 415 32.57 10.96 1.18
N TYR A 416 32.45 11.24 -0.12
CA TYR A 416 32.88 10.36 -1.21
C TYR A 416 32.38 8.92 -1.05
N VAL A 417 31.05 8.77 -0.97
CA VAL A 417 30.38 7.47 -0.86
C VAL A 417 30.72 6.63 -2.07
N THR A 418 31.09 5.36 -1.82
CA THR A 418 31.41 4.38 -2.86
C THR A 418 30.30 3.36 -3.02
N GLY A 419 29.72 2.88 -1.91
CA GLY A 419 28.59 1.95 -1.93
C GLY A 419 28.70 0.83 -0.90
N PHE A 420 28.28 -0.37 -1.27
CA PHE A 420 28.14 -1.52 -0.37
C PHE A 420 28.92 -2.71 -0.90
N PHE A 421 29.47 -3.55 -0.01
CA PHE A 421 29.91 -4.88 -0.40
C PHE A 421 29.81 -5.90 0.73
N ARG A 422 29.72 -7.18 0.36
CA ARG A 422 29.81 -8.32 1.28
C ARG A 422 30.51 -9.49 0.60
N THR A 423 31.13 -10.35 1.40
CA THR A 423 31.73 -11.60 0.92
C THR A 423 31.26 -12.75 1.81
N PHE A 424 30.83 -13.84 1.18
CA PHE A 424 30.41 -15.06 1.88
C PHE A 424 30.77 -16.29 1.05
N THR A 425 30.87 -17.44 1.71
CA THR A 425 31.17 -18.72 1.06
C THR A 425 29.90 -19.52 0.86
N GLN A 426 29.70 -20.08 -0.33
CA GLN A 426 28.55 -20.95 -0.66
C GLN A 426 28.99 -22.20 -1.42
N GLN A 427 28.09 -23.16 -1.61
CA GLN A 427 28.34 -24.30 -2.50
C GLN A 427 28.49 -23.80 -3.95
N ALA A 428 29.52 -24.28 -4.63
CA ALA A 428 29.70 -23.97 -6.05
C ALA A 428 28.50 -24.51 -6.84
N ALA A 429 27.93 -23.68 -7.72
CA ALA A 429 26.85 -24.11 -8.59
C ALA A 429 27.27 -25.36 -9.39
N SER A 430 26.46 -26.41 -9.35
CA SER A 430 26.68 -27.59 -10.20
C SER A 430 26.55 -27.16 -11.67
N LYS A 431 27.66 -27.14 -12.39
CA LYS A 431 27.70 -26.81 -13.82
C LYS A 431 26.93 -27.80 -14.68
#